data_AF-A0A371JXN8-F1
#
_entry.id   AF-A0A371JXN8-F1
#
_cell.length_a   1.000
_cell.length_b   1.000
_cell.length_c   1.000
_cell.angle_alpha   90.00
_cell.angle_beta   90.00
_cell.angle_gamma   90.00
#
_symmetry.space_group_name_H-M   'P 1'
#
loop_
_entity.id
_entity.type
_entity.pdbx_description
1 polymer ?
#
loop_
_entity_poly.entity_id
_entity_poly.type
_entity_poly.pdbx_seq_one_letter_code
_entity_poly.pdbx_strand_id
1 'polypeptide(L)'
;MRQRIIVVLAWLLVSVSGLSHAETFECSFDQANQIKRIAEAAARRPGGRIGEQGHAVSWRNADGSVLSLSHGGCADLGTTIRLNYPPGKRPEVRIALRRLFAAVSERWSKADADNMVAAFAQHQFETRSESPKLTELDLQRGDGSAFPLGLTLSITPAGVAVTWTEG
;
A
#
# COMPACT_ATOMS: atom_id res chain seq x y z
N MET A 1 -21.17 6.34 -73.09
CA MET A 1 -21.72 4.97 -73.17
C MET A 1 -21.68 4.35 -71.79
N ARG A 2 -22.80 3.76 -71.37
CA ARG A 2 -22.98 3.02 -70.10
C ARG A 2 -22.05 1.80 -70.04
N GLN A 3 -21.46 1.50 -68.88
CA GLN A 3 -21.66 0.17 -68.27
C GLN A 3 -21.20 0.14 -66.80
N ARG A 4 -22.12 -0.32 -65.95
CA ARG A 4 -21.96 -0.67 -64.54
C ARG A 4 -21.69 -2.18 -64.46
N ILE A 5 -20.70 -2.63 -63.67
CA ILE A 5 -20.62 -3.93 -62.98
C ILE A 5 -19.67 -3.68 -61.77
N ILE A 6 -20.12 -3.49 -60.52
CA ILE A 6 -20.64 -4.42 -59.50
C ILE A 6 -19.59 -5.44 -58.98
N VAL A 7 -19.05 -5.13 -57.78
CA VAL A 7 -18.81 -5.98 -56.57
C VAL A 7 -17.85 -7.18 -56.77
N VAL A 8 -16.77 -7.33 -55.99
CA VAL A 8 -16.77 -8.01 -54.67
C VAL A 8 -15.65 -7.50 -53.76
N LEU A 9 -16.06 -7.10 -52.54
CA LEU A 9 -15.25 -6.86 -51.36
C LEU A 9 -14.47 -8.12 -50.96
N ALA A 10 -13.17 -7.99 -50.74
CA ALA A 10 -12.42 -8.86 -49.84
C ALA A 10 -11.75 -7.97 -48.78
N TRP A 11 -12.52 -7.65 -47.73
CA TRP A 11 -11.99 -7.11 -46.49
C TRP A 11 -11.17 -8.21 -45.81
N LEU A 12 -9.84 -8.16 -45.95
CA LEU A 12 -8.93 -8.86 -45.06
C LEU A 12 -8.94 -8.11 -43.72
N LEU A 13 -9.85 -8.52 -42.85
CA LEU A 13 -9.74 -8.32 -41.41
C LEU A 13 -8.52 -9.12 -40.94
N VAL A 14 -7.34 -8.50 -40.99
CA VAL A 14 -6.22 -8.91 -40.13
C VAL A 14 -6.59 -8.44 -38.74
N SER A 15 -7.37 -9.27 -38.05
CA SER A 15 -7.49 -9.26 -36.60
C SER A 15 -6.11 -9.62 -36.05
N VAL A 16 -5.19 -8.65 -35.97
CA VAL A 16 -4.09 -8.74 -35.03
C VAL A 16 -4.77 -8.71 -33.67
N SER A 17 -5.11 -9.91 -33.21
CA SER A 17 -5.42 -10.19 -31.84
C SER A 17 -4.23 -9.63 -31.09
N GLY A 18 -4.42 -8.48 -30.46
CA GLY A 18 -3.54 -8.04 -29.39
C GLY A 18 -3.55 -9.16 -28.39
N LEU A 19 -2.60 -10.08 -28.52
CA LEU A 19 -2.05 -10.80 -27.41
C LEU A 19 -1.52 -9.71 -26.50
N SER A 20 -2.42 -9.17 -25.66
CA SER A 20 -2.08 -8.71 -24.34
C SER A 20 -1.39 -9.89 -23.69
N HIS A 21 -0.09 -10.04 -23.99
CA HIS A 21 0.82 -10.63 -23.06
C HIS A 21 0.60 -9.81 -21.80
N ALA A 22 -0.14 -10.39 -20.86
CA ALA A 22 0.03 -10.03 -19.48
C ALA A 22 1.52 -10.26 -19.24
N GLU A 23 2.32 -9.21 -19.43
CA GLU A 23 3.67 -9.19 -18.94
C GLU A 23 3.51 -9.49 -17.46
N THR A 24 3.84 -10.71 -17.08
CA THR A 24 4.17 -11.05 -15.72
C THR A 24 5.35 -10.16 -15.42
N PHE A 25 5.09 -8.97 -14.90
CA PHE A 25 6.11 -8.12 -14.30
C PHE A 25 6.74 -8.98 -13.22
N GLU A 26 7.90 -9.56 -13.52
CA GLU A 26 8.71 -10.23 -12.53
C GLU A 26 9.18 -9.15 -11.57
N CYS A 27 8.52 -9.06 -10.42
CA CYS A 27 8.99 -8.27 -9.29
C CYS A 27 10.45 -8.65 -9.00
N SER A 28 11.33 -7.67 -8.82
CA SER A 28 12.71 -7.89 -8.35
C SER A 28 12.77 -8.46 -6.91
N PHE A 29 11.65 -8.44 -6.18
CA PHE A 29 11.50 -8.97 -4.82
C PHE A 29 10.57 -10.20 -4.77
N ASP A 30 10.78 -11.07 -3.78
CA ASP A 30 10.01 -12.30 -3.56
C ASP A 30 8.59 -11.99 -3.01
N GLN A 31 7.70 -11.64 -3.93
CA GLN A 31 6.31 -11.29 -3.67
C GLN A 31 5.54 -12.43 -2.99
N ALA A 32 5.79 -13.68 -3.40
CA ALA A 32 5.11 -14.86 -2.87
C ALA A 32 5.44 -15.06 -1.38
N ASN A 33 6.69 -14.87 -1.00
CA ASN A 33 7.12 -14.97 0.39
C ASN A 33 6.58 -13.81 1.24
N GLN A 34 6.51 -12.59 0.71
CA GLN A 34 5.88 -11.47 1.41
C GLN A 34 4.38 -11.73 1.64
N ILE A 35 3.64 -12.13 0.61
CA ILE A 35 2.22 -12.51 0.74
C ILE A 35 2.05 -13.62 1.76
N LYS A 36 2.91 -14.64 1.75
CA LYS A 36 2.87 -15.75 2.72
C LYS A 36 3.11 -15.26 4.15
N ARG A 37 4.14 -14.44 4.40
CA ARG A 37 4.42 -13.86 5.73
C ARG A 37 3.25 -13.04 6.26
N ILE A 38 2.63 -12.27 5.37
CA ILE A 38 1.49 -11.41 5.67
C ILE A 38 0.24 -12.26 5.98
N ALA A 39 -0.02 -13.30 5.18
CA ALA A 39 -1.11 -14.24 5.40
C ALA A 39 -0.95 -15.05 6.69
N GLU A 40 0.27 -15.51 7.01
CA GLU A 40 0.57 -16.18 8.28
C GLU A 40 0.35 -15.27 9.49
N ALA A 41 0.68 -13.98 9.38
CA ALA A 41 0.40 -13.00 10.43
C ALA A 41 -1.11 -12.81 10.66
N ALA A 42 -1.92 -12.84 9.60
CA ALA A 42 -3.38 -12.75 9.67
C ALA A 42 -4.02 -14.01 10.27
N ALA A 43 -3.54 -15.20 9.90
CA ALA A 43 -4.08 -16.48 10.37
C ALA A 43 -3.95 -16.67 11.90
N ARG A 44 -2.97 -16.03 12.53
CA ARG A 44 -2.75 -16.08 13.98
C ARG A 44 -3.64 -15.12 14.77
N ARG A 45 -4.53 -14.35 14.12
CA ARG A 45 -5.37 -13.34 14.76
C ARG A 45 -6.86 -13.68 14.64
N PRO A 46 -7.62 -13.69 15.74
CA PRO A 46 -9.07 -13.87 15.69
C PRO A 46 -9.72 -12.83 14.76
N GLY A 47 -10.45 -13.29 13.76
CA GLY A 47 -11.11 -12.41 12.77
C GLY A 47 -10.17 -11.81 11.71
N GLY A 48 -8.97 -12.37 11.53
CA GLY A 48 -8.09 -12.04 10.42
C GLY A 48 -8.75 -12.28 9.08
N ARG A 49 -8.64 -11.30 8.18
CA ARG A 49 -9.16 -11.33 6.81
C ARG A 49 -8.02 -11.13 5.84
N ILE A 50 -8.01 -11.94 4.79
CA ILE A 50 -7.16 -11.75 3.63
C ILE A 50 -8.03 -11.06 2.57
N GLY A 51 -7.54 -9.94 2.03
CA GLY A 51 -8.20 -9.19 0.96
C GLY A 51 -8.15 -9.93 -0.37
N GLU A 52 -8.83 -9.38 -1.37
CA GLU A 52 -8.82 -9.94 -2.72
C GLU A 52 -7.39 -10.03 -3.25
N GLN A 53 -7.08 -11.12 -3.95
CA GLN A 53 -5.76 -11.42 -4.53
C GLN A 53 -4.63 -11.69 -3.53
N GLY A 54 -4.88 -11.72 -2.21
CA GLY A 54 -3.88 -12.07 -1.21
C GLY A 54 -2.89 -10.96 -0.86
N HIS A 55 -3.05 -9.78 -1.47
CA HIS A 55 -2.14 -8.64 -1.34
C HIS A 55 -2.41 -7.76 -0.12
N ALA A 56 -3.48 -8.04 0.62
CA ALA A 56 -3.83 -7.31 1.82
C ALA A 56 -4.30 -8.25 2.92
N VAL A 57 -4.03 -7.88 4.15
CA VAL A 57 -4.61 -8.51 5.33
C VAL A 57 -5.11 -7.46 6.31
N SER A 58 -6.10 -7.84 7.10
CA SER A 58 -6.58 -6.99 8.19
C SER A 58 -7.11 -7.82 9.34
N TRP A 59 -7.09 -7.25 10.54
CA TRP A 59 -7.77 -7.79 11.70
C TRP A 59 -8.18 -6.68 12.65
N ARG A 60 -9.12 -6.99 13.54
CA ARG A 60 -9.60 -6.07 14.57
C ARG A 60 -8.79 -6.23 15.85
N ASN A 61 -8.31 -5.13 16.41
CA ASN A 61 -7.67 -5.06 17.72
C ASN A 61 -8.72 -5.02 18.84
N ALA A 62 -8.30 -5.23 20.08
CA ALA A 62 -9.17 -5.22 21.25
C ALA A 62 -9.90 -3.87 21.47
N ASP A 63 -9.28 -2.77 21.05
CA ASP A 63 -9.88 -1.42 21.12
C ASP A 63 -10.86 -1.12 19.96
N GLY A 64 -11.15 -2.11 19.12
CA GLY A 64 -12.04 -1.99 17.97
C GLY A 64 -11.40 -1.39 16.72
N SER A 65 -10.15 -0.90 16.80
CA SER A 65 -9.41 -0.46 15.61
C SER A 65 -9.13 -1.63 14.66
N VAL A 66 -9.02 -1.35 13.38
CA VAL A 66 -8.65 -2.31 12.35
C VAL A 66 -7.24 -1.99 11.88
N LEU A 67 -6.33 -2.93 12.10
CA LEU A 67 -4.99 -2.90 11.52
C LEU A 67 -5.05 -3.60 10.17
N SER A 68 -4.55 -2.95 9.14
CA SER A 68 -4.40 -3.53 7.80
C SER A 68 -2.97 -3.35 7.30
N LEU A 69 -2.46 -4.39 6.66
CA LEU A 69 -1.20 -4.41 5.94
C LEU A 69 -1.52 -4.76 4.49
N SER A 70 -1.11 -3.94 3.55
CA SER A 70 -1.30 -4.18 2.12
C SER A 70 0.00 -3.95 1.36
N HIS A 71 0.15 -4.65 0.25
CA HIS A 71 1.31 -4.57 -0.60
C HIS A 71 0.82 -4.50 -2.06
N GLY A 72 1.07 -3.39 -2.76
CA GLY A 72 0.47 -3.12 -4.07
C GLY A 72 0.98 -3.99 -5.22
N GLY A 73 2.02 -4.80 -4.99
CA GLY A 73 2.56 -5.71 -6.02
C GLY A 73 3.48 -5.00 -7.02
N CYS A 74 3.73 -5.63 -8.18
CA CYS A 74 4.79 -5.17 -9.09
C CYS A 74 4.50 -3.85 -9.83
N ALA A 75 3.22 -3.44 -9.92
CA ALA A 75 2.82 -2.18 -10.54
C ALA A 75 2.70 -1.04 -9.52
N ASP A 76 2.19 -1.35 -8.32
CA ASP A 76 2.11 -0.45 -7.18
C ASP A 76 3.12 -0.92 -6.14
N LEU A 77 4.40 -0.58 -6.33
CA LEU A 77 5.53 -0.99 -5.48
C LEU A 77 5.41 -0.54 -4.00
N GLY A 78 4.26 -0.05 -3.56
CA GLY A 78 3.99 0.45 -2.22
C GLY A 78 3.55 -0.62 -1.23
N THR A 79 4.26 -0.76 -0.11
CA THR A 79 3.72 -1.39 1.10
C THR A 79 3.03 -0.34 1.96
N THR A 80 1.90 -0.69 2.57
CA THR A 80 1.14 0.19 3.47
C THR A 80 0.78 -0.54 4.76
N ILE A 81 1.06 0.08 5.89
CA ILE A 81 0.50 -0.29 7.19
C ILE A 81 -0.47 0.81 7.60
N ARG A 82 -1.72 0.43 7.93
CA ARG A 82 -2.79 1.37 8.28
C ARG A 82 -3.54 0.92 9.52
N LEU A 83 -3.84 1.88 10.39
CA LEU A 83 -4.76 1.74 11.52
C LEU A 83 -5.99 2.61 11.29
N ASN A 84 -7.13 1.95 11.12
CA ASN A 84 -8.44 2.60 11.05
C ASN A 84 -9.16 2.46 12.38
N TYR A 85 -9.75 3.54 12.86
CA TYR A 85 -10.51 3.56 14.11
C TYR A 85 -12.00 3.63 13.81
N PRO A 86 -12.85 3.14 14.74
CA PRO A 86 -14.29 3.37 14.62
C PRO A 86 -14.60 4.88 14.52
N PRO A 87 -15.71 5.26 13.88
CA PRO A 87 -16.10 6.67 13.73
C PRO A 87 -16.07 7.41 15.07
N GLY A 88 -15.38 8.56 15.12
CA GLY A 88 -15.25 9.38 16.33
C GLY A 88 -14.44 8.75 17.48
N LYS A 89 -13.75 7.62 17.24
CA LYS A 89 -12.94 6.92 18.26
C LYS A 89 -11.44 6.97 17.99
N ARG A 90 -10.99 7.67 16.94
CA ARG A 90 -9.56 7.90 16.71
C ARG A 90 -8.99 8.71 17.90
N PRO A 91 -7.95 8.22 18.58
CA PRO A 91 -7.31 8.99 19.63
C PRO A 91 -6.58 10.20 19.05
N GLU A 92 -6.04 11.05 19.91
CA GLU A 92 -5.17 12.15 19.49
C GLU A 92 -4.06 11.69 18.54
N VAL A 93 -3.67 12.56 17.60
CA VAL A 93 -2.71 12.25 16.52
C VAL A 93 -1.45 11.59 17.06
N ARG A 94 -0.87 12.13 18.14
CA ARG A 94 0.35 11.59 18.76
C ARG A 94 0.17 10.16 19.29
N ILE A 95 -0.99 9.84 19.84
CA ILE A 95 -1.30 8.48 20.32
C ILE A 95 -1.52 7.55 19.13
N ALA A 96 -2.27 8.00 18.11
CA ALA A 96 -2.52 7.22 16.90
C ALA A 96 -1.22 6.87 16.16
N LEU A 97 -0.32 7.83 15.98
CA LEU A 97 0.98 7.63 15.33
C LEU A 97 1.89 6.70 16.13
N ARG A 98 1.93 6.83 17.46
CA ARG A 98 2.68 5.88 18.30
C ARG A 98 2.16 4.45 18.18
N ARG A 99 0.85 4.25 18.09
CA ARG A 99 0.26 2.93 17.83
C ARG A 99 0.61 2.42 16.43
N LEU A 100 0.65 3.30 15.44
CA LEU A 100 1.09 2.96 14.08
C LEU A 100 2.55 2.51 14.06
N PHE A 101 3.45 3.26 14.69
CA PHE A 101 4.88 2.90 14.74
C PHE A 101 5.11 1.59 15.50
N ALA A 102 4.34 1.33 16.57
CA ALA A 102 4.35 0.03 17.24
C ALA A 102 3.90 -1.11 16.31
N ALA A 103 2.88 -0.87 15.47
CA ALA A 103 2.46 -1.85 14.46
C ALA A 103 3.55 -2.08 13.39
N VAL A 104 4.25 -1.03 12.94
CA VAL A 104 5.43 -1.17 12.05
C VAL A 104 6.51 -2.01 12.72
N SER A 105 6.81 -1.75 13.99
CA SER A 105 7.82 -2.48 14.77
C SER A 105 7.52 -3.98 14.85
N GLU A 106 6.26 -4.33 15.14
CA GLU A 106 5.84 -5.72 15.31
C GLU A 106 5.68 -6.47 13.98
N ARG A 107 5.32 -5.78 12.90
CA ARG A 107 4.90 -6.42 11.63
C ARG A 107 5.91 -6.31 10.51
N TRP A 108 6.75 -5.29 10.54
CA TRP A 108 7.70 -5.02 9.48
C TRP A 108 9.13 -5.07 10.00
N SER A 109 9.53 -4.07 10.77
CA SER A 109 10.90 -3.89 11.22
C SER A 109 10.93 -2.97 12.43
N LYS A 110 11.61 -3.43 13.49
CA LYS A 110 11.83 -2.64 14.68
C LYS A 110 12.73 -1.43 14.41
N ALA A 111 13.80 -1.61 13.64
CA ALA A 111 14.74 -0.54 13.33
C ALA A 111 14.04 0.62 12.61
N ASP A 112 13.18 0.30 11.65
CA ASP A 112 12.44 1.30 10.90
C ASP A 112 11.40 2.03 11.75
N ALA A 113 10.72 1.32 12.65
CA ALA A 113 9.83 1.95 13.61
C ALA A 113 10.58 2.91 14.56
N ASP A 114 11.77 2.52 15.03
CA ASP A 114 12.60 3.37 15.89
C ASP A 114 13.08 4.61 15.11
N ASN A 115 13.44 4.47 13.83
CA ASN A 115 13.77 5.59 12.94
C ASN A 115 12.58 6.54 12.75
N MET A 116 11.37 6.01 12.53
CA MET A 116 10.15 6.83 12.43
C MET A 116 9.86 7.62 13.71
N VAL A 117 10.05 6.99 14.88
CA VAL A 117 9.91 7.66 16.18
C VAL A 117 10.92 8.79 16.31
N ALA A 118 12.19 8.54 15.97
CA ALA A 118 13.25 9.54 16.04
C ALA A 118 12.99 10.71 15.08
N ALA A 119 12.66 10.43 13.82
CA ALA A 119 12.34 11.43 12.80
C ALA A 119 11.15 12.30 13.21
N PHE A 120 10.11 11.70 13.80
CA PHE A 120 8.95 12.43 14.30
C PHE A 120 9.31 13.34 15.48
N ALA A 121 10.13 12.86 16.42
CA ALA A 121 10.59 13.67 17.56
C ALA A 121 11.51 14.83 17.13
N GLN A 122 12.27 14.65 16.05
CA GLN A 122 13.20 15.63 15.50
C GLN A 122 12.55 16.55 14.44
N HIS A 123 11.24 16.45 14.21
CA HIS A 123 10.52 17.26 13.22
C HIS A 123 11.08 17.15 11.79
N GLN A 124 11.57 15.96 11.41
CA GLN A 124 12.16 15.69 10.09
C GLN A 124 11.13 15.37 9.01
N PHE A 125 9.85 15.32 9.38
CA PHE A 125 8.75 15.13 8.45
C PHE A 125 8.38 16.44 7.78
N GLU A 126 8.31 16.43 6.45
CA GLU A 126 7.89 17.57 5.64
C GLU A 126 6.40 17.46 5.31
N THR A 127 5.63 18.53 5.52
CA THR A 127 4.21 18.54 5.15
C THR A 127 4.07 18.61 3.63
N ARG A 128 3.58 17.52 3.02
CA ARG A 128 3.25 17.46 1.60
C ARG A 128 1.88 18.07 1.29
N SER A 129 0.91 17.78 2.15
CA SER A 129 -0.48 18.23 2.00
C SER A 129 -1.14 18.38 3.36
N GLU A 130 -1.98 19.40 3.51
CA GLU A 130 -2.78 19.60 4.70
C GLU A 130 -4.18 20.13 4.36
N SER A 131 -5.19 19.41 4.83
CA SER A 131 -6.60 19.74 4.69
C SER A 131 -7.38 19.22 5.90
N PRO A 132 -8.64 19.65 6.12
CA PRO A 132 -9.46 19.13 7.22
C PRO A 132 -9.68 17.61 7.21
N LYS A 133 -9.47 16.95 6.07
CA LYS A 133 -9.71 15.51 5.89
C LYS A 133 -8.43 14.68 5.79
N LEU A 134 -7.29 15.33 5.56
CA LEU A 134 -6.04 14.66 5.27
C LEU A 134 -4.85 15.57 5.59
N THR A 135 -3.91 15.04 6.37
CA THR A 135 -2.55 15.56 6.48
C THR A 135 -1.61 14.48 5.95
N GLU A 136 -0.75 14.84 5.00
CA GLU A 136 0.30 13.97 4.48
C GLU A 136 1.66 14.56 4.82
N LEU A 137 2.49 13.72 5.44
CA LEU A 137 3.85 14.08 5.84
C LEU A 137 4.82 13.11 5.18
N ASP A 138 5.80 13.63 4.47
CA ASP A 138 6.84 12.82 3.84
C ASP A 138 8.09 12.81 4.72
N LEU A 139 8.73 11.65 4.80
CA LEU A 139 10.09 11.51 5.32
C LEU A 139 10.97 11.09 4.15
N GLN A 140 11.93 11.96 3.84
CA GLN A 140 12.93 11.69 2.81
C GLN A 140 13.74 10.44 3.16
N ARG A 141 14.35 9.85 2.13
CA ARG A 141 15.25 8.71 2.28
C ARG A 141 16.33 9.00 3.33
N GLY A 142 16.52 8.05 4.24
CA GLY A 142 17.68 7.98 5.13
C GLY A 142 18.62 6.83 4.72
N ASP A 143 19.93 7.03 4.88
CA ASP A 143 20.92 5.98 4.65
C ASP A 143 20.71 4.80 5.62
N GLY A 144 20.73 3.57 5.11
CA GLY A 144 20.54 2.34 5.91
C GLY A 144 19.11 2.04 6.35
N SER A 145 18.12 2.76 5.84
CA SER A 145 16.68 2.53 6.08
C SER A 145 16.12 1.38 5.23
N ALA A 146 15.11 0.64 5.72
CA ALA A 146 14.33 -0.27 4.86
C ALA A 146 13.31 0.48 3.99
N PHE A 147 13.30 1.81 4.04
CA PHE A 147 12.53 2.70 3.16
C PHE A 147 13.49 3.39 2.16
N PRO A 148 13.99 2.67 1.14
CA PRO A 148 15.06 3.14 0.27
C PRO A 148 14.67 4.36 -0.58
N LEU A 149 13.37 4.65 -0.68
CA LEU A 149 12.79 5.76 -1.43
C LEU A 149 12.05 6.77 -0.52
N GLY A 150 12.19 6.65 0.80
CA GLY A 150 11.42 7.43 1.77
C GLY A 150 10.04 6.82 2.05
N LEU A 151 9.23 7.55 2.83
CA LEU A 151 7.87 7.14 3.21
C LEU A 151 6.93 8.34 3.34
N THR A 152 5.63 8.06 3.30
CA THR A 152 4.56 9.01 3.54
C THR A 152 3.72 8.56 4.73
N LEU A 153 3.48 9.46 5.68
CA LEU A 153 2.46 9.34 6.72
C LEU A 153 1.18 10.03 6.28
N SER A 154 0.07 9.30 6.22
CA SER A 154 -1.25 9.88 5.99
C SER A 154 -2.05 9.88 7.29
N ILE A 155 -2.62 11.03 7.65
CA ILE A 155 -3.44 11.22 8.85
C ILE A 155 -4.81 11.71 8.40
N THR A 156 -5.85 10.97 8.79
CA THR A 156 -7.25 11.30 8.47
C THR A 156 -8.10 11.27 9.75
N PRO A 157 -9.34 11.78 9.73
CA PRO A 157 -10.27 11.61 10.85
C PRO A 157 -10.52 10.15 11.23
N ALA A 158 -10.46 9.23 10.25
CA ALA A 158 -10.74 7.82 10.44
C ALA A 158 -9.50 7.01 10.87
N GLY A 159 -8.28 7.47 10.59
CA GLY A 159 -7.11 6.63 10.77
C GLY A 159 -5.77 7.26 10.43
N VAL A 160 -4.72 6.46 10.59
CA VAL A 160 -3.35 6.80 10.23
C VAL A 160 -2.75 5.68 9.40
N ALA A 161 -1.88 6.02 8.45
CA ALA A 161 -1.17 5.07 7.62
C ALA A 161 0.27 5.50 7.39
N VAL A 162 1.14 4.52 7.18
CA VAL A 162 2.46 4.70 6.59
C VAL A 162 2.52 3.92 5.28
N THR A 163 3.00 4.58 4.24
CA THR A 163 3.18 3.99 2.92
C THR A 163 4.61 4.24 2.45
N TRP A 164 5.25 3.24 1.87
CA TRP A 164 6.58 3.36 1.29
C TRP A 164 6.71 2.45 0.09
N THR A 165 7.61 2.81 -0.82
CA THR A 165 7.91 2.01 -2.01
C THR A 165 9.05 1.03 -1.69
N GLU A 166 8.86 -0.24 -1.99
CA GLU A 166 9.93 -1.25 -2.00
C GLU A 166 10.84 -0.98 -3.22
N GLY A 167 12.16 -1.06 -3.02
CA GLY A 167 13.17 -0.85 -4.06
C GLY A 167 13.52 -2.11 -4.85
#